data_AF-A0A536NA36-F1
#
_entry.id   AF-A0A536NA36-F1
#
_cell.length_a   1.000
_cell.length_b   1.000
_cell.length_c   1.000
_cell.angle_alpha   90.00
_cell.angle_beta   90.00
_cell.angle_gamma   90.00
#
_symmetry.space_group_name_H-M   'P 1'
#
loop_
_entity.id
_entity.type
_entity.pdbx_description
1 polymer ?
#
loop_
_entity_poly.entity_id
_entity_poly.type
_entity_poly.pdbx_seq_one_letter_code
_entity_poly.pdbx_strand_id
1 'polypeptide(L)'
;MALNQEYATDTLVDAEWAKAHLDDPAVRFVEVDVDTTAYEQSHLPGAVAWNWTSQLADGIRRDIASRADFSALLSRSGIGPATEIVLYGDNNNWFAAWAYWQLKLFGHEPARILNGGR
;
A
#
# COMPACT_ATOMS: atom_id res chain seq x y z
N MET A 1 13.88 -32.22 -10.66
CA MET A 1 13.75 -31.60 -9.32
C MET A 1 12.83 -30.40 -9.47
N ALA A 2 11.58 -30.52 -9.06
CA ALA A 2 10.72 -29.35 -8.92
C ALA A 2 11.21 -28.57 -7.70
N LEU A 3 11.59 -27.31 -7.89
CA LEU A 3 11.82 -26.40 -6.77
C LEU A 3 10.44 -26.18 -6.15
N ASN A 4 10.18 -26.82 -5.00
CA ASN A 4 9.09 -26.42 -4.12
C ASN A 4 9.37 -25.00 -3.69
N GLN A 5 8.74 -24.06 -4.37
CA GLN A 5 8.92 -22.65 -4.13
C GLN A 5 7.91 -22.24 -3.05
N GLU A 6 8.25 -22.48 -1.79
CA GLU A 6 7.54 -21.95 -0.61
C GLU A 6 7.78 -20.43 -0.49
N TYR A 7 7.48 -19.65 -1.54
CA TYR A 7 7.35 -18.20 -1.41
C TYR A 7 5.88 -17.87 -1.19
N ALA A 8 5.62 -16.86 -0.35
CA ALA A 8 4.28 -16.35 -0.11
C ALA A 8 3.64 -15.93 -1.44
N THR A 9 2.62 -16.65 -1.88
CA THR A 9 1.90 -16.39 -3.14
C THR A 9 0.72 -15.44 -2.93
N ASP A 10 0.38 -15.16 -1.69
CA ASP A 10 -0.76 -14.33 -1.27
C ASP A 10 -0.38 -12.86 -1.03
N THR A 11 0.87 -12.47 -1.26
CA THR A 11 1.35 -11.09 -1.02
C THR A 11 1.33 -10.19 -2.26
N LEU A 12 1.17 -10.78 -3.45
CA LEU A 12 1.15 -10.06 -4.72
C LEU A 12 -0.18 -10.24 -5.43
N VAL A 13 -0.60 -9.19 -6.14
CA VAL A 13 -1.68 -9.24 -7.14
C VAL A 13 -1.13 -8.76 -8.47
N ASP A 14 -1.69 -9.24 -9.57
CA ASP A 14 -1.35 -8.74 -10.90
C ASP A 14 -2.34 -7.65 -11.37
N ALA A 15 -2.05 -7.08 -12.54
CA ALA A 15 -2.87 -6.02 -13.14
C ALA A 15 -4.27 -6.50 -13.53
N GLU A 16 -4.44 -7.78 -13.87
CA GLU A 16 -5.75 -8.35 -14.20
C GLU A 16 -6.64 -8.41 -12.95
N TRP A 17 -6.08 -8.88 -11.84
CA TRP A 17 -6.73 -8.86 -10.54
C TRP A 17 -7.08 -7.42 -10.13
N ALA A 18 -6.14 -6.47 -10.25
CA ALA A 18 -6.40 -5.08 -9.88
C ALA A 18 -7.56 -4.49 -10.67
N LYS A 19 -7.58 -4.69 -11.99
CA LYS A 19 -8.66 -4.23 -12.87
C LYS A 19 -10.02 -4.82 -12.49
N ALA A 20 -10.06 -6.08 -12.06
CA ALA A 20 -11.29 -6.76 -11.65
C ALA A 20 -11.86 -6.26 -10.31
N HIS A 21 -11.06 -5.57 -9.48
CA HIS A 21 -11.44 -5.15 -8.12
C HIS A 21 -11.45 -3.63 -7.92
N LEU A 22 -11.37 -2.83 -8.99
CA LEU A 22 -11.37 -1.36 -8.89
C LEU A 22 -12.61 -0.79 -8.16
N ASP A 23 -13.76 -1.45 -8.31
CA ASP A 23 -15.03 -1.03 -7.71
C ASP A 23 -15.41 -1.90 -6.49
N ASP A 24 -14.53 -2.77 -6.00
CA ASP A 24 -14.81 -3.62 -4.83
C ASP A 24 -14.76 -2.77 -3.54
N PRO A 25 -15.87 -2.62 -2.79
CA PRO A 25 -15.90 -1.83 -1.57
C PRO A 25 -15.05 -2.41 -0.43
N ALA A 26 -14.62 -3.68 -0.52
CA ALA A 26 -13.71 -4.30 0.42
C ALA A 26 -12.23 -4.02 0.12
N VAL A 27 -11.91 -3.48 -1.07
CA VAL A 27 -10.53 -3.25 -1.53
C VAL A 27 -10.21 -1.77 -1.55
N ARG A 28 -9.00 -1.43 -1.10
CA ARG A 28 -8.45 -0.08 -1.18
C ARG A 28 -7.10 -0.06 -1.88
N PHE A 29 -7.06 0.56 -3.05
CA PHE A 29 -5.80 0.86 -3.73
C PHE A 29 -5.13 2.07 -3.08
N VAL A 30 -3.84 1.94 -2.78
CA VAL A 30 -3.03 2.97 -2.12
C VAL A 30 -1.75 3.17 -2.92
N GLU A 31 -1.59 4.37 -3.46
CA GLU A 31 -0.38 4.79 -4.18
C GLU A 31 0.63 5.38 -3.20
N VAL A 32 1.88 4.92 -3.26
CA VAL A 32 2.98 5.42 -2.43
C VAL A 32 4.21 5.68 -3.29
N ASP A 33 4.38 6.93 -3.69
CA ASP A 33 5.41 7.39 -4.62
C ASP A 33 6.47 8.24 -3.91
N VAL A 34 7.68 8.27 -4.50
CA VAL A 34 8.70 9.25 -4.14
C VAL A 34 8.20 10.65 -4.51
N ASP A 35 7.63 10.78 -5.71
CA ASP A 35 7.04 12.02 -6.23
C ASP A 35 5.51 11.99 -6.07
N THR A 36 5.01 12.62 -5.01
CA THR A 36 3.56 12.66 -4.75
C THR A 36 2.76 13.48 -5.76
N THR A 37 3.41 14.21 -6.68
CA THR A 37 2.70 14.90 -7.78
C THR A 37 2.28 13.95 -8.89
N ALA A 38 2.87 12.75 -8.97
CA ALA A 38 2.50 11.74 -9.97
C ALA A 38 1.04 11.28 -9.82
N TYR A 39 0.57 11.15 -8.58
CA TYR A 39 -0.82 10.86 -8.27
C TYR A 39 -1.78 11.88 -8.91
N GLU A 40 -1.50 13.18 -8.79
CA GLU A 40 -2.38 14.23 -9.33
C GLU A 40 -2.49 14.19 -10.87
N GLN A 41 -1.51 13.60 -11.56
CA GLN A 41 -1.51 13.48 -13.03
C GLN A 41 -2.39 12.31 -13.50
N SER A 42 -2.27 11.17 -12.83
CA SER A 42 -3.13 10.01 -13.00
C SER A 42 -2.94 9.05 -11.84
N HIS A 43 -3.93 8.22 -11.55
CA HIS A 43 -3.85 7.17 -10.54
C HIS A 43 -4.96 6.14 -10.82
N LEU A 44 -4.93 4.98 -10.16
CA LEU A 44 -6.04 4.03 -10.27
C LEU A 44 -7.36 4.68 -9.78
N PRO A 45 -8.50 4.40 -10.43
CA PRO A 45 -9.80 4.90 -9.99
C PRO A 45 -10.04 4.60 -8.52
N GLY A 46 -10.44 5.62 -7.76
CA GLY A 46 -10.72 5.50 -6.34
C GLY A 46 -9.50 5.29 -5.43
N ALA A 47 -8.27 5.21 -5.93
CA ALA A 47 -7.07 5.09 -5.09
C ALA A 47 -6.92 6.27 -4.12
N VAL A 48 -6.03 6.13 -3.13
CA VAL A 48 -5.54 7.24 -2.30
C VAL A 48 -4.02 7.31 -2.35
N ALA A 49 -3.47 8.50 -2.21
CA ALA A 49 -2.03 8.70 -2.08
C ALA A 49 -1.60 8.73 -0.62
N TRP A 50 -0.51 8.04 -0.29
CA TRP A 50 0.23 8.24 0.95
C TRP A 50 1.59 8.89 0.68
N ASN A 51 1.87 9.97 1.39
CA ASN A 51 3.18 10.62 1.34
C ASN A 51 4.14 9.95 2.34
N TRP A 52 5.22 9.38 1.82
CA TRP A 52 6.18 8.62 2.62
C TRP A 52 6.91 9.49 3.67
N THR A 53 7.16 10.77 3.38
CA THR A 53 7.83 11.68 4.32
C THR A 53 6.91 12.22 5.41
N SER A 54 5.69 12.64 5.06
CA SER A 54 4.83 13.40 5.97
C SER A 54 3.75 12.58 6.66
N GLN A 55 3.48 11.37 6.17
CA GLN A 55 2.40 10.52 6.70
C GLN A 55 2.89 9.16 7.20
N LEU A 56 4.02 8.67 6.69
CA LEU A 56 4.61 7.38 7.06
C LEU A 56 5.87 7.51 7.95
N ALA A 57 6.30 8.73 8.28
CA ALA A 57 7.40 9.01 9.20
C ALA A 57 6.95 9.88 10.39
N ASP A 58 7.70 9.88 11.50
CA ASP A 58 7.43 10.69 12.70
C ASP A 58 7.52 12.21 12.43
N GLY A 59 8.31 12.61 11.43
CA GLY A 59 8.46 14.01 10.99
C GLY A 59 9.40 14.86 11.85
N ILE A 60 9.80 14.41 13.04
CA ILE A 60 10.79 15.09 13.89
C ILE A 60 11.96 14.16 14.20
N ARG A 61 11.67 12.98 14.74
CA ARG A 61 12.64 11.94 15.04
C ARG A 61 12.93 11.13 13.79
N ARG A 62 14.10 10.50 13.76
CA ARG A 62 14.44 9.51 12.73
C ARG A 62 13.74 8.19 13.06
N ASP A 63 12.42 8.17 12.87
CA ASP A 63 11.55 7.04 13.15
C ASP A 63 10.36 7.03 12.18
N ILE A 64 9.65 5.90 12.14
CA ILE A 64 8.38 5.77 11.40
C ILE A 64 7.24 6.50 12.10
N ALA A 65 6.12 6.66 11.39
CA ALA A 65 4.91 7.20 11.98
C ALA A 65 4.51 6.41 13.25
N SER A 66 4.00 7.11 14.26
CA SER A 66 3.50 6.44 15.45
C SER A 66 2.30 5.57 15.12
N ARG A 67 2.02 4.55 15.95
CA ARG A 67 0.82 3.71 15.78
C ARG A 67 -0.47 4.54 15.75
N ALA A 68 -0.53 5.63 16.51
CA ALA A 68 -1.69 6.52 16.54
C ALA A 68 -1.85 7.29 15.21
N ASP A 69 -0.76 7.85 14.68
CA ASP A 69 -0.78 8.59 13.42
C ASP A 69 -1.08 7.68 12.23
N PHE A 70 -0.50 6.48 12.24
CA PHE A 70 -0.76 5.45 11.23
C PHE A 70 -2.21 4.96 11.29
N SER A 71 -2.78 4.73 12.48
CA SER A 71 -4.20 4.39 12.63
C SER A 71 -5.13 5.51 12.15
N ALA A 72 -4.77 6.77 12.41
CA ALA A 72 -5.47 7.92 11.88
C ALA A 72 -5.35 8.03 10.35
N LEU A 73 -4.23 7.57 9.77
CA LEU A 73 -4.02 7.49 8.31
C LEU A 73 -4.96 6.48 7.67
N LEU A 74 -5.02 5.27 8.21
CA LEU A 74 -5.97 4.26 7.74
C LEU A 74 -7.41 4.78 7.80
N SER A 75 -7.79 5.39 8.93
CA SER A 75 -9.15 5.91 9.14
C SER A 75 -9.53 6.98 8.10
N ARG A 76 -8.68 7.98 7.87
CA ARG A 76 -8.95 9.03 6.87
C ARG A 76 -8.89 8.53 5.42
N SER A 77 -8.18 7.43 5.18
CA SER A 77 -8.13 6.75 3.89
C SER A 77 -9.33 5.83 3.63
N GLY A 78 -10.26 5.71 4.57
CA GLY A 78 -11.44 4.84 4.47
C GLY A 78 -11.11 3.36 4.69
N ILE A 79 -10.02 3.05 5.38
CA ILE A 79 -9.52 1.69 5.59
C ILE A 79 -9.90 1.23 7.00
N GLY A 80 -10.71 0.18 7.07
CA GLY A 80 -11.03 -0.52 8.31
C GLY A 80 -10.17 -1.77 8.51
N PRO A 81 -10.31 -2.47 9.66
CA PRO A 81 -9.50 -3.64 9.99
C PRO A 81 -9.61 -4.82 9.02
N ALA A 82 -10.72 -4.92 8.28
CA ALA A 82 -10.97 -5.98 7.31
C ALA A 82 -10.77 -5.52 5.85
N THR A 83 -10.39 -4.27 5.62
CA THR A 83 -10.17 -3.73 4.28
C THR A 83 -8.90 -4.32 3.69
N GLU A 84 -9.01 -4.88 2.48
CA GLU A 84 -7.89 -5.37 1.71
C GLU A 84 -7.14 -4.19 1.09
N ILE A 85 -5.90 -3.96 1.51
CA ILE A 85 -5.07 -2.87 0.99
C ILE A 85 -4.20 -3.39 -0.15
N VAL A 86 -4.25 -2.73 -1.30
CA VAL A 86 -3.36 -3.02 -2.44
C VAL A 86 -2.46 -1.83 -2.69
N LEU A 87 -1.19 -2.00 -2.33
CA LEU A 87 -0.15 -0.97 -2.45
C LEU A 87 0.49 -1.02 -3.84
N TYR A 88 0.74 0.14 -4.42
CA TYR A 88 1.51 0.29 -5.65
C TYR A 88 2.23 1.64 -5.66
N GLY A 89 3.25 1.77 -6.50
CA GLY A 89 3.91 3.05 -6.69
C GLY A 89 5.06 3.01 -7.69
N ASP A 90 5.74 4.15 -7.80
CA ASP A 90 6.91 4.38 -8.61
C ASP A 90 8.14 3.59 -8.12
N ASN A 91 9.25 3.73 -8.86
CA ASN A 91 10.58 3.21 -8.47
C ASN A 91 10.55 1.73 -8.04
N ASN A 92 9.89 0.89 -8.85
CA ASN A 92 9.76 -0.54 -8.60
C ASN A 92 9.11 -0.87 -7.24
N ASN A 93 8.04 -0.13 -6.89
CA ASN A 93 7.29 -0.28 -5.64
C ASN A 93 8.11 0.00 -4.37
N TRP A 94 9.16 0.82 -4.42
CA TRP A 94 10.02 1.00 -3.26
C TRP A 94 9.25 1.49 -2.02
N PHE A 95 8.52 2.59 -2.15
CA PHE A 95 7.75 3.12 -1.02
C PHE A 95 6.45 2.37 -0.77
N ALA A 96 5.87 1.72 -1.79
CA ALA A 96 4.78 0.75 -1.60
C ALA A 96 5.22 -0.42 -0.71
N ALA A 97 6.41 -0.99 -0.92
CA ALA A 97 6.95 -2.05 -0.07
C ALA A 97 7.29 -1.57 1.34
N TRP A 98 7.74 -0.31 1.49
CA TRP A 98 7.98 0.27 2.81
C TRP A 98 6.68 0.47 3.60
N ALA A 99 5.61 0.91 2.95
CA ALA A 99 4.27 0.99 3.55
C ALA A 99 3.73 -0.41 3.90
N TYR A 100 3.95 -1.40 3.04
CA TYR A 100 3.59 -2.80 3.30
C TYR A 100 4.24 -3.33 4.58
N TRP A 101 5.54 -3.08 4.77
CA TRP A 101 6.24 -3.47 5.98
C TRP A 101 5.64 -2.81 7.25
N GLN A 102 5.26 -1.54 7.18
CA GLN A 102 4.61 -0.84 8.29
C GLN A 102 3.22 -1.42 8.62
N LEU A 103 2.43 -1.78 7.60
CA LEU A 103 1.14 -2.46 7.79
C LEU A 103 1.33 -3.76 8.58
N LYS A 104 2.29 -4.59 8.17
CA LYS A 104 2.61 -5.84 8.86
C LYS A 104 3.15 -5.62 10.27
N LEU A 105 4.02 -4.62 10.47
CA LEU A 105 4.52 -4.24 11.79
C LEU A 105 3.39 -3.80 12.74
N PHE A 106 2.37 -3.11 12.21
CA PHE A 106 1.24 -2.65 13.00
C PHE A 106 0.09 -3.65 13.11
N GLY A 107 0.14 -4.77 12.39
CA GLY A 107 -0.80 -5.89 12.49
C GLY A 107 -2.01 -5.81 11.54
N HIS A 108 -1.92 -5.02 10.46
CA HIS A 108 -2.92 -5.04 9.40
C HIS A 108 -2.61 -6.18 8.43
N GLU A 109 -3.37 -7.27 8.54
CA GLU A 109 -3.10 -8.48 7.75
C GLU A 109 -3.53 -8.43 6.28
N PRO A 110 -4.73 -7.94 5.92
CA PRO A 110 -5.20 -7.96 4.54
C PRO A 110 -4.52 -6.85 3.73
N ALA A 111 -3.30 -7.14 3.26
CA ALA A 111 -2.45 -6.24 2.50
C ALA A 111 -1.62 -7.00 1.46
N ARG A 112 -1.57 -6.46 0.24
CA ARG A 112 -0.81 -6.98 -0.91
C ARG A 112 -0.16 -5.84 -1.71
N ILE A 113 0.77 -6.20 -2.60
CA ILE A 113 1.43 -5.26 -3.52
C ILE A 113 1.02 -5.60 -4.96
N LEU A 114 0.71 -4.58 -5.77
CA LEU A 114 0.50 -4.74 -7.21
C LEU A 114 1.83 -5.00 -7.90
N ASN A 115 1.97 -6.19 -8.48
CA ASN A 115 3.16 -6.57 -9.22
C ASN A 115 3.34 -5.68 -10.47
N GLY A 116 4.51 -5.07 -10.61
CA GLY A 116 4.83 -4.08 -11.64
C GLY A 116 4.85 -2.65 -11.12
N GLY A 117 3.98 -2.32 -10.16
CA GLY A 117 3.80 -0.95 -9.65
C GLY A 117 2.92 -0.11 -10.56
N ARG A 118 3.27 1.17 -10.67
CA ARG A 118 2.59 2.14 -11.54
C ARG A 118 2.86 1.90 -13.02
#